data_AF-A0A376VH29-F1
#
_entry.id   AF-A0A376VH29-F1
#
_cell.length_a   1.000
_cell.length_b   1.000
_cell.length_c   1.000
_cell.angle_alpha   90.00
_cell.angle_beta   90.00
_cell.angle_gamma   90.00
#
_symmetry.space_group_name_H-M   'P 1'
#
loop_
_entity.id
_entity.type
_entity.pdbx_description
1 polymer ?
#
loop_
_entity_poly.entity_id
_entity_poly.type
_entity_poly.pdbx_seq_one_letter_code
_entity_poly.pdbx_strand_id
1 'polypeptide(L)'
;MTTRLTRWLTTLDNFEAKMAQLPAVRRYGRLTRATGLVLEATGLQLPLGATCVIERQNGSETHEVESEVVGFNGQRAVFNAAGGSGRCPARRAGLCQKHFG
;
A
#
# COMPACT_ATOMS: atom_id res chain seq x y z
N MET A 1 32.90 27.34 -6.44
CA MET A 1 31.77 28.18 -5.99
C MET A 1 30.48 27.82 -6.75
N THR A 2 30.04 26.55 -6.74
CA THR A 2 28.74 26.14 -7.34
C THR A 2 28.10 24.91 -6.66
N THR A 3 28.70 24.37 -5.60
CA THR A 3 28.32 23.10 -4.96
C THR A 3 26.87 23.05 -4.47
N ARG A 4 26.33 24.20 -4.05
CA ARG A 4 24.92 24.32 -3.63
C ARG A 4 23.97 24.18 -4.82
N LEU A 5 24.26 24.83 -5.95
CA LEU A 5 23.45 24.73 -7.17
C LEU A 5 23.45 23.31 -7.72
N THR A 6 24.62 22.66 -7.76
CA THR A 6 24.72 21.26 -8.21
C THR A 6 23.85 20.35 -7.35
N ARG A 7 23.88 20.48 -6.02
CA ARG A 7 23.02 19.68 -5.13
C ARG A 7 21.52 19.87 -5.42
N TRP A 8 21.09 21.10 -5.66
CA TRP A 8 19.68 21.41 -5.98
C TRP A 8 19.26 20.82 -7.33
N LEU A 9 20.11 20.92 -8.35
CA LEU A 9 19.85 20.32 -9.66
C LEU A 9 19.77 18.79 -9.54
N THR A 10 20.71 18.14 -8.86
CA THR A 10 20.67 16.69 -8.66
C THR A 10 19.44 16.24 -7.87
N THR A 11 18.97 17.03 -6.89
CA THR A 11 17.71 16.69 -6.21
C THR A 11 16.51 16.77 -7.15
N LEU A 12 16.44 17.77 -8.04
CA LEU A 12 15.35 17.89 -9.00
C LEU A 12 15.37 16.75 -10.02
N ASP A 13 16.54 16.41 -10.57
CA ASP A 13 16.70 15.27 -11.48
C ASP A 13 16.26 13.96 -10.82
N ASN A 14 16.62 13.75 -9.55
CA ASN A 14 16.18 12.57 -8.79
C ASN A 14 14.67 12.52 -8.59
N PHE A 15 14.02 13.67 -8.37
CA PHE A 15 12.57 13.74 -8.27
C PHE A 15 11.89 13.46 -9.62
N GLU A 16 12.41 14.01 -10.71
CA GLU A 16 11.89 13.75 -12.06
C GLU A 16 12.01 12.25 -12.43
N ALA A 17 13.17 11.65 -12.15
CA ALA A 17 13.39 10.21 -12.35
C ALA A 17 12.43 9.35 -11.52
N LYS A 18 12.13 9.74 -10.27
CA LYS A 18 11.13 9.07 -9.43
C LYS A 18 9.72 9.25 -9.99
N MET A 19 9.35 10.45 -10.43
CA MET A 19 8.05 10.74 -11.04
C MET A 19 7.78 9.86 -12.26
N ALA A 20 8.79 9.63 -13.10
CA ALA A 20 8.69 8.74 -14.26
C ALA A 20 8.46 7.26 -13.90
N GLN A 21 8.81 6.83 -12.69
CA GLN A 21 8.62 5.46 -12.22
C GLN A 21 7.24 5.22 -11.57
N LEU A 22 6.45 6.27 -11.36
CA LEU A 22 5.09 6.11 -10.83
C LEU A 22 4.22 5.40 -11.87
N PRO A 23 3.50 4.33 -11.50
CA PRO A 23 2.58 3.68 -12.41
C PRO A 23 1.36 4.57 -12.66
N ALA A 24 0.90 4.54 -13.92
CA ALA A 24 -0.23 5.33 -14.38
C ALA A 24 -1.58 4.93 -13.72
N VAL A 25 -1.65 3.75 -13.10
CA VAL A 25 -2.89 3.19 -12.55
C VAL A 25 -2.66 2.67 -11.13
N ARG A 26 -3.53 3.08 -10.21
CA ARG A 26 -3.62 2.49 -8.87
C ARG A 26 -4.45 1.20 -8.93
N ARG A 27 -3.88 0.11 -8.43
CA ARG A 27 -4.57 -1.18 -8.34
C ARG A 27 -5.27 -1.29 -7.00
N TYR A 28 -6.54 -1.66 -7.07
CA TYR A 28 -7.37 -1.92 -5.91
C TYR A 28 -7.80 -3.38 -5.88
N GLY A 29 -7.95 -3.91 -4.68
CA GLY A 29 -8.60 -5.20 -4.50
C GLY A 29 -9.38 -5.26 -3.20
N ARG A 30 -9.95 -6.44 -2.96
CA ARG A 30 -11.01 -6.60 -1.97
C ARG A 30 -10.59 -7.55 -0.88
N LEU A 31 -10.78 -7.11 0.37
CA LEU A 31 -10.65 -7.99 1.52
C LEU A 31 -11.78 -9.02 1.52
N THR A 32 -11.39 -10.28 1.65
CA THR A 32 -12.28 -11.45 1.61
C THR A 32 -12.41 -12.10 2.98
N ARG A 33 -11.36 -12.04 3.81
CA ARG A 33 -11.36 -12.54 5.18
C ARG A 33 -10.53 -11.64 6.08
N ALA A 34 -10.97 -11.47 7.32
CA ALA A 34 -10.22 -10.79 8.36
C ALA A 34 -10.29 -11.59 9.66
N THR A 35 -9.14 -12.12 10.10
CA THR A 35 -9.01 -12.90 11.33
C THR A 35 -7.96 -12.25 12.22
N GLY A 36 -8.41 -11.30 13.06
CA GLY A 36 -7.54 -10.57 13.98
C GLY A 36 -6.48 -9.76 13.23
N LEU A 37 -5.23 -10.23 13.27
CA LEU A 37 -4.06 -9.59 12.67
C LEU A 37 -3.79 -10.04 11.23
N VAL A 38 -4.39 -11.14 10.80
CA VAL A 38 -4.17 -11.73 9.47
C VAL A 38 -5.37 -11.45 8.58
N LEU A 39 -5.10 -10.94 7.38
CA LEU A 39 -6.11 -10.54 6.40
C LEU A 39 -5.90 -11.28 5.09
N GLU A 40 -6.97 -11.67 4.42
CA GLU A 40 -6.91 -12.28 3.09
C GLU A 40 -7.61 -11.39 2.07
N ALA A 41 -6.97 -11.13 0.93
CA ALA A 41 -7.53 -10.34 -0.15
C ALA A 41 -7.36 -10.99 -1.52
N THR A 42 -8.20 -10.57 -2.45
CA THR A 42 -8.18 -10.99 -3.85
C THR A 42 -8.16 -9.77 -4.76
N GLY A 43 -7.64 -9.94 -5.98
CA GLY A 43 -7.64 -8.89 -7.00
C GLY A 43 -6.39 -8.02 -7.03
N LEU A 44 -5.42 -8.25 -6.14
CA LEU A 44 -4.08 -7.69 -6.27
C LEU A 44 -3.05 -8.80 -6.44
N GLN A 45 -2.12 -8.59 -7.38
CA GLN A 45 -0.90 -9.37 -7.52
C GLN A 45 0.24 -8.50 -7.01
N LEU A 46 0.71 -8.82 -5.81
CA LEU A 46 1.82 -8.14 -5.14
C LEU A 46 2.90 -9.18 -4.84
N PRO A 47 4.19 -8.81 -4.73
CA PRO A 47 5.22 -9.72 -4.24
C PRO A 47 5.15 -9.88 -2.70
N LEU A 48 5.81 -10.92 -2.18
CA LEU A 48 6.04 -11.08 -0.74
C LEU A 48 6.80 -9.86 -0.18
N GLY A 49 6.44 -9.40 1.01
CA GLY A 49 7.05 -8.22 1.65
C GLY A 49 6.59 -6.88 1.05
N ALA A 50 5.69 -6.89 0.06
CA ALA A 50 5.13 -5.64 -0.45
C ALA A 50 4.27 -4.96 0.61
N THR A 51 4.50 -3.66 0.80
CA THR A 51 3.63 -2.83 1.63
C THR A 51 2.41 -2.38 0.83
N CYS A 52 1.25 -2.41 1.48
CA CYS A 52 -0.02 -1.97 0.94
C CYS A 52 -0.84 -1.29 2.03
N VAL A 53 -1.83 -0.53 1.60
CA VAL A 53 -2.73 0.21 2.48
C VAL A 53 -4.10 -0.39 2.40
N ILE A 54 -4.68 -0.62 3.57
CA ILE A 54 -6.08 -0.97 3.71
C ILE A 54 -6.83 0.30 4.04
N GLU A 55 -7.68 0.73 3.12
CA GLU A 55 -8.60 1.84 3.30
C GLU A 55 -9.85 1.35 4.03
N ARG A 56 -10.15 1.92 5.19
CA ARG A 56 -11.36 1.67 5.97
C ARG A 56 -12.23 2.93 5.96
N GLN A 57 -13.47 2.79 5.51
CA GLN A 57 -14.46 3.86 5.65
C GLN A 57 -15.06 3.86 7.07
N ASN A 58 -14.78 4.91 7.84
CA ASN A 58 -15.43 5.21 9.11
C ASN A 58 -16.32 6.44 8.92
N GLY A 59 -17.55 6.25 8.43
CA GLY A 59 -18.44 7.36 8.11
C GLY A 59 -17.93 8.15 6.89
N SER A 60 -17.65 9.44 7.07
CA SER A 60 -17.08 10.33 6.04
C SER A 60 -15.56 10.30 5.98
N GLU A 61 -14.88 9.71 6.97
CA GLU A 61 -13.42 9.65 7.02
C GLU A 61 -12.91 8.31 6.48
N THR A 62 -11.86 8.38 5.64
CA THR A 62 -11.14 7.21 5.15
C THR A 62 -9.90 7.04 6.00
N HIS A 63 -9.85 5.96 6.78
CA HIS A 63 -8.69 5.62 7.60
C HIS A 63 -7.81 4.63 6.85
N GLU A 64 -6.53 4.97 6.70
CA GLU A 64 -5.54 4.11 6.06
C GLU A 64 -4.83 3.27 7.13
N VAL A 65 -4.68 1.97 6.87
CA VAL A 65 -3.93 1.05 7.73
C VAL A 65 -2.84 0.41 6.90
N GLU A 66 -1.60 0.53 7.34
CA GLU A 66 -0.47 -0.13 6.70
C GLU A 66 -0.51 -1.64 6.92
N SER A 67 -0.20 -2.37 5.87
CA SER A 67 -0.15 -3.82 5.85
C SER A 67 0.93 -4.30 4.92
N GLU A 68 1.48 -5.47 5.21
CA GLU A 68 2.52 -6.10 4.42
C GLU A 68 2.07 -7.51 4.02
N VAL A 69 2.42 -7.91 2.81
CA VAL A 69 2.15 -9.25 2.29
C VAL A 69 3.06 -10.25 2.99
N VAL A 70 2.48 -11.12 3.80
CA VAL A 70 3.19 -12.19 4.50
C VAL A 70 3.14 -13.53 3.76
N GLY A 71 2.20 -13.71 2.83
CA GLY A 71 2.05 -14.98 2.12
C GLY A 71 0.94 -14.99 1.07
N PHE A 72 0.74 -16.15 0.46
CA PHE A 72 -0.35 -16.39 -0.49
C PHE A 72 -1.02 -17.72 -0.20
N ASN A 73 -2.34 -17.77 -0.39
CA ASN A 73 -3.14 -18.99 -0.36
C ASN A 73 -3.89 -19.13 -1.69
N GLY A 74 -3.30 -19.85 -2.64
CA GLY A 74 -3.80 -19.94 -4.02
C GLY A 74 -3.79 -18.58 -4.70
N GLN A 75 -4.97 -18.07 -5.06
CA GLN A 75 -5.14 -16.75 -5.68
C GLN A 75 -5.35 -15.60 -4.67
N ARG A 76 -5.24 -15.87 -3.36
CA ARG A 76 -5.49 -14.90 -2.29
C ARG A 76 -4.16 -14.47 -1.67
N ALA A 77 -3.92 -13.18 -1.59
CA ALA A 77 -2.80 -12.64 -0.84
C ALA A 77 -3.16 -12.56 0.65
N VAL A 78 -2.20 -12.90 1.51
CA VAL A 78 -2.31 -12.88 2.95
C VAL A 78 -1.45 -11.74 3.48
N PHE A 79 -2.04 -10.90 4.34
CA PHE A 79 -1.43 -9.68 4.84
C PHE A 79 -1.40 -9.67 6.36
N ASN A 80 -0.37 -9.05 6.94
CA ASN A 80 -0.36 -8.62 8.32
C ASN A 80 -0.92 -7.18 8.41
N ALA A 81 -1.73 -6.88 9.42
CA ALA A 81 -2.15 -5.50 9.70
C ALA A 81 -1.24 -4.91 10.77
N ALA A 82 -0.50 -3.85 10.46
CA ALA A 82 0.42 -3.20 11.41
C ALA A 82 -0.31 -2.27 12.41
N GLY A 83 -1.60 -1.99 12.22
CA GLY A 83 -2.40 -1.12 13.09
C GLY A 83 -3.19 -1.88 14.16
N GLY A 84 -2.74 -1.81 15.41
CA GLY A 84 -3.28 -2.55 16.56
C GLY A 84 -4.63 -2.13 17.15
N SER A 85 -5.52 -1.44 16.43
CA SER A 85 -6.82 -1.02 17.01
C SER A 85 -8.01 -1.33 16.08
N GLY A 86 -8.62 -2.48 16.34
CA GLY A 86 -9.98 -2.76 15.90
C GLY A 86 -10.05 -3.66 14.68
N ARG A 87 -10.78 -4.78 14.86
CA ARG A 87 -11.27 -5.68 13.82
C ARG A 87 -11.64 -4.90 12.54
N CYS A 88 -10.95 -5.13 11.42
CA CYS A 88 -11.39 -4.61 10.13
C CYS A 88 -12.72 -5.28 9.75
N PRO A 89 -13.85 -4.55 9.63
CA PRO A 89 -15.04 -5.11 9.04
C PRO A 89 -14.76 -5.33 7.55
N ALA A 90 -14.36 -6.55 7.19
CA ALA A 90 -13.85 -6.92 5.86
C ALA A 90 -14.76 -6.55 4.67
N ARG A 91 -16.04 -6.21 4.92
CA ARG A 91 -17.01 -5.91 3.86
C ARG A 91 -16.84 -4.53 3.19
N ARG A 92 -16.12 -3.57 3.77
CA ARG A 92 -15.94 -2.21 3.20
C ARG A 92 -14.50 -1.70 3.25
N ALA A 93 -13.53 -2.62 3.20
CA ALA A 93 -12.14 -2.26 3.20
C ALA A 93 -11.48 -2.61 1.85
N GLY A 94 -11.00 -1.59 1.16
CA GLY A 94 -10.28 -1.70 -0.10
C GLY A 94 -8.78 -1.74 0.17
N LEU A 95 -8.05 -2.55 -0.60
CA LEU A 95 -6.59 -2.57 -0.56
C LEU A 95 -6.03 -1.78 -1.71
N CYS A 96 -5.17 -0.80 -1.40
CA CYS A 96 -4.44 0.02 -2.36
C CYS A 96 -2.95 -0.34 -2.28
N GLN A 97 -2.31 -0.57 -3.43
CA GLN A 97 -0.87 -0.79 -3.47
C GLN A 97 -0.13 0.50 -3.06
N LYS A 98 0.69 0.43 -2.00
CA LYS A 98 1.55 1.55 -1.62
C LYS A 98 2.70 1.61 -2.61
N HIS A 99 2.86 2.75 -3.27
CA HIS A 99 3.97 2.98 -4.18
C HIS A 99 5.16 3.48 -3.38
N PHE A 100 6.19 2.63 -3.27
CA PHE A 100 7.52 3.08 -2.86
C PHE A 100 8.18 3.76 -4.05
N GLY A 101 8.59 5.02 -3.85
CA GLY A 101 9.40 5.81 -4.79
C GLY A 101 10.71 6.21 -4.16
#